data_AF-A0A5C0SBX8-F1
#
_entry.id   AF-A0A5C0SBX8-F1
#
_cell.length_a   1.000
_cell.length_b   1.000
_cell.length_c   1.000
_cell.angle_alpha   90.00
_cell.angle_beta   90.00
_cell.angle_gamma   90.00
#
_symmetry.space_group_name_H-M   'P 1'
#
loop_
_entity.id
_entity.type
_entity.pdbx_description
1 polymer ?
#
loop_
_entity_poly.entity_id
_entity_poly.type
_entity_poly.pdbx_seq_one_letter_code
_entity_poly.pdbx_strand_id
1 'polypeptide(L)'
;MMINFKKLSFRFLLLLILIIILPFQVNANTQSKLINQVKIGIRFGDSATPLVSMYSPSGLELGYYIGNEFKSMISFIENEEIIIRKDSYFMEINGTFIEYDFDSQSDSYNTNIQGPIHIQIGDKFDSLDEANSFKKSLPDLMDNTYIVYEDGWRVWIGLYSSYSDAEAAFSNIKALISNAELRIIAKDSKRIQVLNKSGKVLFMYNTSNETYHFRPIPQKDNPSVIQLDGKSFRGTIIINRYLDSDLTVINQLDLEEYLYGVVPREISGDWPLEAQKAQAVAARSYAIVNLNRHKDYGFDLCSTIHCQVYGGYSSENPITRRAVDETKGEVLTYNGKVVTAFYHSNSGGHTEDSESVWSNSLGYLRGVEDPYSIGEPNDKWTKVYTREQIEEILASNGLSVGRLENITVEERSKNGRVLKVVFYGSKGNKTLEKGQIRNIFGYNNIKSTWFDIMSNADSTVKVLSDLNELPQEIRTVNKYIITAEGIKEIELQNKYMDNGNKMKVIPTPTGSDQYLFTGKGWGHGLGMSQWGAKKMAEEGFKYKQILTHYYTGTKIE
;
A
#
# COMPACT_ATOMS: atom_id res chain seq x y z
N MET A 1 28.26 -22.92 -45.89
CA MET A 1 27.13 -22.03 -46.24
C MET A 1 25.86 -22.65 -45.68
N MET A 2 25.55 -22.39 -44.40
CA MET A 2 24.27 -22.72 -43.76
C MET A 2 24.01 -21.59 -42.76
N ILE A 3 22.80 -21.03 -42.87
CA ILE A 3 22.47 -19.68 -42.42
C ILE A 3 21.98 -19.70 -40.96
N ASN A 4 22.52 -18.75 -40.21
CA ASN A 4 22.14 -18.31 -38.86
C ASN A 4 20.63 -18.21 -38.61
N PHE A 5 20.15 -18.85 -37.53
CA PHE A 5 18.94 -18.42 -36.83
C PHE A 5 19.34 -17.58 -35.60
N LYS A 6 19.19 -16.26 -35.71
CA LYS A 6 19.27 -15.33 -34.58
C LYS A 6 18.05 -15.53 -33.68
N LYS A 7 18.29 -15.78 -32.39
CA LYS A 7 17.32 -15.65 -31.30
C LYS A 7 16.82 -14.20 -31.27
N LEU A 8 15.54 -14.00 -31.52
CA LEU A 8 14.84 -12.73 -31.29
C LEU A 8 14.17 -12.82 -29.92
N SER A 9 14.65 -12.05 -28.94
CA SER A 9 14.05 -11.93 -27.62
C SER A 9 12.75 -11.14 -27.70
N PHE A 10 11.61 -11.82 -27.60
CA PHE A 10 10.30 -11.21 -27.45
C PHE A 10 9.92 -11.28 -25.97
N ARG A 11 10.31 -10.27 -25.17
CA ARG A 11 9.75 -10.06 -23.82
C ARG A 11 8.50 -9.21 -23.97
N PHE A 12 7.37 -9.86 -24.25
CA PHE A 12 6.04 -9.30 -24.05
C PHE A 12 5.47 -9.94 -22.78
N LEU A 13 5.61 -9.26 -21.64
CA LEU A 13 4.89 -9.64 -20.43
C LEU A 13 3.48 -9.04 -20.56
N LEU A 14 2.57 -9.82 -21.14
CA LEU A 14 1.14 -9.54 -21.09
C LEU A 14 0.71 -9.73 -19.63
N LEU A 15 0.63 -8.64 -18.86
CA LEU A 15 0.02 -8.66 -17.53
C LEU A 15 -1.49 -8.74 -17.74
N LEU A 16 -1.98 -9.97 -17.93
CA LEU A 16 -3.39 -10.28 -17.99
C LEU A 16 -3.91 -10.16 -16.55
N ILE A 17 -4.32 -8.95 -16.16
CA ILE A 17 -5.03 -8.69 -14.91
C ILE A 17 -6.40 -9.37 -15.05
N LEU A 18 -6.44 -10.66 -14.73
CA LEU A 18 -7.68 -11.37 -14.46
C LEU A 18 -8.20 -10.79 -13.15
N ILE A 19 -9.12 -9.83 -13.24
CA ILE A 19 -9.94 -9.43 -12.09
C ILE A 19 -10.81 -10.64 -11.78
N ILE A 20 -10.32 -11.52 -10.90
CA ILE A 20 -11.16 -12.53 -10.28
C ILE A 20 -12.13 -11.76 -9.40
N ILE A 21 -13.35 -11.61 -9.90
CA ILE A 21 -14.52 -11.22 -9.11
C ILE A 21 -14.75 -12.36 -8.12
N LEU A 22 -14.09 -12.30 -6.96
CA LEU A 22 -14.45 -13.15 -5.84
C LEU A 22 -15.77 -12.60 -5.27
N PRO A 23 -16.83 -13.43 -5.15
CA PRO A 23 -18.02 -13.02 -4.43
C PRO A 23 -17.61 -12.75 -2.97
N PHE A 24 -17.93 -11.55 -2.48
CA PHE A 24 -17.87 -11.22 -1.07
C PHE A 24 -18.81 -12.18 -0.32
N GLN A 25 -18.26 -13.28 0.21
CA GLN A 25 -18.96 -14.07 1.19
C GLN A 25 -18.80 -13.38 2.54
N VAL A 26 -19.89 -12.77 2.99
CA VAL A 26 -20.04 -12.24 4.34
C VAL A 26 -20.10 -13.44 5.29
N ASN A 27 -18.94 -13.86 5.80
CA ASN A 27 -18.92 -14.82 6.89
C ASN A 27 -19.40 -14.12 8.16
N ALA A 28 -20.55 -14.57 8.66
CA ALA A 28 -21.09 -14.17 9.94
C ALA A 28 -20.21 -14.75 11.05
N ASN A 29 -19.28 -13.95 11.57
CA ASN A 29 -18.65 -14.22 12.85
C ASN A 29 -19.35 -13.37 13.92
N THR A 30 -20.31 -13.97 14.61
CA THR A 30 -20.71 -13.57 15.95
C THR A 30 -19.58 -13.90 16.90
N GLN A 31 -18.69 -12.94 17.19
CA GLN A 31 -17.81 -13.03 18.35
C GLN A 31 -17.56 -11.63 18.93
N SER A 32 -18.26 -11.33 20.02
CA SER A 32 -18.22 -10.08 20.80
C SER A 32 -16.96 -9.98 21.66
N LYS A 33 -15.79 -10.14 21.05
CA LYS A 33 -14.50 -9.78 21.66
C LYS A 33 -13.74 -9.07 20.55
N LEU A 34 -13.58 -7.74 20.67
CA LEU A 34 -12.81 -6.98 19.69
C LEU A 34 -11.47 -7.69 19.48
N ILE A 35 -11.11 -7.84 18.21
CA ILE A 35 -9.83 -8.39 17.81
C ILE A 35 -8.77 -7.40 18.27
N ASN A 36 -7.91 -7.83 19.19
CA ASN A 36 -6.90 -6.95 19.76
C ASN A 36 -5.66 -6.81 18.88
N GLN A 37 -5.34 -7.79 18.03
CA GLN A 37 -4.12 -7.79 17.23
C GLN A 37 -4.40 -7.81 15.73
N VAL A 38 -3.53 -7.17 14.96
CA VAL A 38 -3.59 -7.11 13.50
C VAL A 38 -2.21 -7.43 12.92
N LYS A 39 -2.19 -8.14 11.78
CA LYS A 39 -0.99 -8.46 11.00
C LYS A 39 -0.92 -7.59 9.76
N ILE A 40 0.11 -6.77 9.64
CA ILE A 40 0.29 -5.84 8.52
C ILE A 40 1.44 -6.30 7.62
N GLY A 41 1.15 -6.56 6.35
CA GLY A 41 2.16 -6.85 5.33
C GLY A 41 2.99 -5.60 5.02
N ILE A 42 4.28 -5.64 5.35
CA ILE A 42 5.25 -4.57 5.09
C ILE A 42 5.98 -4.79 3.77
N ARG A 43 6.41 -6.04 3.51
CA ARG A 43 7.06 -6.47 2.26
C ARG A 43 6.47 -7.82 1.85
N PHE A 44 5.93 -7.92 0.64
CA PHE A 44 5.31 -9.13 0.10
C PHE A 44 5.08 -8.98 -1.42
N GLY A 45 4.90 -10.10 -2.13
CA GLY A 45 4.73 -10.08 -3.58
C GLY A 45 5.87 -9.32 -4.27
N ASP A 46 5.55 -8.34 -5.10
CA ASP A 46 6.53 -7.52 -5.83
C ASP A 46 7.43 -6.65 -4.94
N SER A 47 7.07 -6.45 -3.67
CA SER A 47 7.86 -5.69 -2.69
C SER A 47 8.66 -6.57 -1.74
N ALA A 48 8.57 -7.90 -1.90
CA ALA A 48 9.41 -8.85 -1.17
C ALA A 48 10.90 -8.56 -1.46
N THR A 49 11.75 -8.93 -0.52
CA THR A 49 13.20 -8.65 -0.57
C THR A 49 13.97 -9.86 -0.07
N PRO A 50 15.18 -10.13 -0.58
CA PRO A 50 15.99 -11.24 -0.11
C PRO A 50 16.59 -11.01 1.28
N LEU A 51 16.66 -9.75 1.72
CA LEU A 51 17.18 -9.36 3.03
C LEU A 51 16.50 -8.11 3.59
N VAL A 52 16.54 -7.97 4.92
CA VAL A 52 16.16 -6.78 5.69
C VAL A 52 17.16 -6.54 6.82
N SER A 53 17.25 -5.30 7.29
CA SER A 53 18.01 -4.96 8.51
C SER A 53 17.06 -4.71 9.68
N MET A 54 17.45 -5.14 10.87
CA MET A 54 16.68 -4.90 12.10
C MET A 54 17.56 -4.46 13.26
N TYR A 55 17.00 -3.57 14.08
CA TYR A 55 17.68 -3.05 15.26
C TYR A 55 16.65 -2.66 16.33
N SER A 56 17.02 -2.79 17.60
CA SER A 56 16.27 -2.19 18.70
C SER A 56 17.24 -1.75 19.80
N PRO A 57 17.08 -0.54 20.39
CA PRO A 57 17.95 -0.08 21.48
C PRO A 57 17.94 -0.98 22.72
N SER A 58 16.85 -1.73 22.94
CA SER A 58 16.73 -2.70 24.03
C SER A 58 17.36 -4.05 23.74
N GLY A 59 17.87 -4.27 22.52
CA GLY A 59 18.12 -5.59 21.97
C GLY A 59 16.83 -6.24 21.43
N LEU A 60 17.00 -7.32 20.69
CA LEU A 60 15.93 -8.10 20.07
C LEU A 60 15.92 -9.52 20.64
N GLU A 61 14.75 -10.13 20.73
CA GLU A 61 14.61 -11.57 20.96
C GLU A 61 13.77 -12.21 19.86
N LEU A 62 14.15 -13.42 19.47
CA LEU A 62 13.43 -14.27 18.55
C LEU A 62 12.80 -15.41 19.34
N GLY A 63 11.53 -15.68 19.05
CA GLY A 63 10.78 -16.72 19.74
C GLY A 63 9.42 -16.95 19.11
N TYR A 64 8.54 -17.62 19.84
CA TYR A 64 7.19 -17.95 19.40
C TYR A 64 6.20 -17.78 20.57
N TYR A 65 4.90 -17.75 20.27
CA TYR A 65 3.86 -17.59 21.28
C TYR A 65 3.18 -18.92 21.60
N ILE A 66 3.00 -19.21 22.89
CA ILE A 66 2.09 -20.25 23.39
C ILE A 66 0.93 -19.53 24.09
N GLY A 67 -0.22 -19.47 23.43
CA GLY A 67 -1.30 -18.57 23.85
C GLY A 67 -0.85 -17.11 23.80
N ASN A 68 -0.86 -16.42 24.94
CA ASN A 68 -0.38 -15.03 25.05
C ASN A 68 1.04 -14.92 25.63
N GLU A 69 1.67 -16.05 25.98
CA GLU A 69 3.01 -16.05 26.56
C GLU A 69 4.05 -16.22 25.44
N PHE A 70 5.02 -15.31 25.39
CA PHE A 70 6.14 -15.43 24.47
C PHE A 70 7.23 -16.31 25.06
N LYS A 71 7.63 -17.33 24.32
CA LYS A 71 8.77 -18.18 24.62
C LYS A 71 9.98 -17.71 23.80
N SER A 72 10.92 -17.06 24.49
CA SER A 72 12.18 -16.64 23.91
C SER A 72 13.02 -17.86 23.54
N MET A 73 13.51 -17.89 22.31
CA MET A 73 14.44 -18.92 21.84
C MET A 73 15.87 -18.43 21.90
N ILE A 74 16.12 -17.20 21.44
CA ILE A 74 17.45 -16.59 21.40
C ILE A 74 17.32 -15.07 21.48
N SER A 75 18.30 -14.42 22.09
CA SER A 75 18.36 -12.96 22.21
C SER A 75 19.60 -12.38 21.53
N PHE A 76 19.44 -11.23 20.91
CA PHE A 76 20.45 -10.41 20.26
C PHE A 76 20.56 -9.11 21.06
N ILE A 77 21.43 -9.11 22.07
CA ILE A 77 21.57 -8.03 23.06
C ILE A 77 22.67 -7.02 22.71
N GLU A 78 23.47 -7.32 21.70
CA GLU A 78 24.46 -6.39 21.19
C GLU A 78 23.73 -5.16 20.65
N ASN A 79 24.18 -3.96 21.01
CA ASN A 79 23.59 -2.70 20.56
C ASN A 79 23.98 -2.41 19.10
N GLU A 80 23.78 -3.39 18.24
CA GLU A 80 24.14 -3.39 16.83
C GLU A 80 22.96 -3.87 15.99
N GLU A 81 22.97 -3.46 14.73
CA GLU A 81 21.99 -3.90 13.75
C GLU A 81 22.28 -5.35 13.32
N ILE A 82 21.23 -6.16 13.26
CA ILE A 82 21.27 -7.51 12.68
C ILE A 82 20.73 -7.48 11.25
N ILE A 83 21.25 -8.35 10.42
CA ILE A 83 20.79 -8.57 9.05
C ILE A 83 20.02 -9.88 9.02
N ILE A 84 18.84 -9.87 8.43
CA ILE A 84 18.03 -11.07 8.24
C ILE A 84 17.87 -11.29 6.75
N ARG A 85 18.30 -12.46 6.28
CA ARG A 85 18.23 -12.81 4.87
C ARG A 85 17.76 -14.24 4.67
N LYS A 86 17.24 -14.52 3.48
CA LYS A 86 16.95 -15.89 3.07
C LYS A 86 18.24 -16.73 2.98
N ASP A 87 18.15 -18.03 3.21
CA ASP A 87 19.24 -18.96 2.90
C ASP A 87 19.30 -19.19 1.37
N SER A 88 20.15 -18.41 0.69
CA SER A 88 20.36 -18.42 -0.76
C SER A 88 21.80 -17.98 -1.06
N TYR A 89 22.10 -17.78 -2.34
CA TYR A 89 23.37 -17.27 -2.81
C TYR A 89 23.49 -15.76 -2.62
N PHE A 90 24.56 -15.34 -1.95
CA PHE A 90 24.88 -13.93 -1.75
C PHE A 90 26.36 -13.69 -1.99
N MET A 91 26.66 -12.53 -2.54
CA MET A 91 28.00 -11.99 -2.60
C MET A 91 28.13 -10.88 -1.56
N GLU A 92 29.21 -10.90 -0.80
CA GLU A 92 29.58 -9.79 0.08
C GLU A 92 30.57 -8.86 -0.63
N ILE A 93 30.20 -7.59 -0.76
CA ILE A 93 31.06 -6.53 -1.32
C ILE A 93 31.10 -5.37 -0.34
N ASN A 94 32.26 -5.13 0.27
CA ASN A 94 32.49 -4.02 1.21
C ASN A 94 31.44 -3.96 2.35
N GLY A 95 31.10 -5.11 2.95
CA GLY A 95 30.10 -5.22 4.01
C GLY A 95 28.64 -5.11 3.56
N THR A 96 28.38 -5.08 2.24
CA THR A 96 27.03 -5.14 1.66
C THR A 96 26.78 -6.51 1.06
N PHE A 97 25.60 -7.07 1.33
CA PHE A 97 25.17 -8.35 0.75
C PHE A 97 24.30 -8.11 -0.47
N ILE A 98 24.71 -8.68 -1.60
CA ILE A 98 23.97 -8.63 -2.86
C ILE A 98 23.56 -10.07 -3.20
N GLU A 99 22.27 -10.28 -3.47
CA GLU A 99 21.83 -11.60 -3.93
C GLU A 99 22.51 -11.94 -5.25
N TYR A 100 23.09 -13.14 -5.34
CA TYR A 100 23.79 -13.61 -6.51
C TYR A 100 22.93 -14.62 -7.27
N ASP A 101 22.69 -14.34 -8.54
CA ASP A 101 21.99 -15.22 -9.47
C ASP A 101 22.95 -15.64 -10.58
N PHE A 102 23.18 -16.95 -10.67
CA PHE A 102 24.12 -17.56 -11.63
C PHE A 102 23.64 -17.45 -13.08
N ASP A 103 22.33 -17.27 -13.32
CA ASP A 103 21.78 -17.16 -14.68
C ASP A 103 21.93 -15.76 -15.26
N SER A 104 22.10 -14.73 -14.42
CA SER A 104 22.12 -13.33 -14.82
C SER A 104 23.51 -12.67 -14.82
N GLN A 105 24.55 -13.34 -14.29
CA GLN A 105 25.91 -12.79 -14.25
C GLN A 105 26.90 -13.68 -15.04
N SER A 106 27.61 -13.07 -16.00
CA SER A 106 28.57 -13.74 -16.89
C SER A 106 29.92 -14.08 -16.26
N ASP A 107 30.09 -13.77 -14.97
CA ASP A 107 31.40 -13.79 -14.35
C ASP A 107 31.66 -15.16 -13.72
N SER A 108 32.48 -15.92 -14.45
CA SER A 108 33.16 -17.09 -13.94
C SER A 108 34.23 -16.64 -12.94
N TYR A 109 34.25 -17.27 -11.76
CA TYR A 109 35.27 -17.14 -10.70
C TYR A 109 35.21 -15.92 -9.76
N ASN A 110 34.07 -15.67 -9.12
CA ASN A 110 34.07 -14.87 -7.89
C ASN A 110 34.15 -15.78 -6.65
N THR A 111 35.23 -15.67 -5.86
CA THR A 111 35.51 -16.51 -4.70
C THR A 111 34.75 -16.11 -3.43
N ASN A 112 34.01 -14.99 -3.45
CA ASN A 112 33.32 -14.44 -2.27
C ASN A 112 31.81 -14.75 -2.23
N ILE A 113 31.38 -15.80 -2.95
CA ILE A 113 29.98 -16.22 -2.97
C ILE A 113 29.71 -17.12 -1.77
N GLN A 114 28.80 -16.67 -0.91
CA GLN A 114 28.19 -17.46 0.17
C GLN A 114 26.99 -18.21 -0.41
N GLY A 115 26.86 -19.50 -0.11
CA GLY A 115 25.74 -20.32 -0.59
C GLY A 115 24.93 -21.00 0.52
N PRO A 116 23.82 -21.64 0.15
CA PRO A 116 22.87 -22.25 1.09
C PRO A 116 23.22 -23.69 1.47
N ILE A 117 24.48 -24.10 1.31
CA ILE A 117 24.96 -25.44 1.66
C ILE A 117 25.79 -25.34 2.94
N HIS A 118 25.50 -26.21 3.90
CA HIS A 118 26.09 -26.17 5.24
C HIS A 118 26.58 -27.56 5.64
N ILE A 119 27.34 -27.64 6.73
CA ILE A 119 27.75 -28.90 7.36
C ILE A 119 27.26 -28.87 8.80
N GLN A 120 26.43 -29.84 9.17
CA GLN A 120 26.08 -30.10 10.56
C GLN A 120 27.23 -30.82 11.27
N ILE A 121 27.51 -30.39 12.49
CA ILE A 121 28.49 -31.00 13.39
C ILE A 121 27.75 -31.55 14.62
N GLY A 122 27.94 -32.84 14.88
CA GLY A 122 27.23 -33.56 15.93
C GLY A 122 25.76 -33.83 15.60
N ASP A 123 25.00 -34.15 16.63
CA ASP A 123 23.57 -34.47 16.53
C ASP A 123 22.67 -33.32 16.94
N LYS A 124 21.37 -33.62 17.10
CA LYS A 124 20.37 -32.71 17.64
C LYS A 124 20.56 -32.60 19.16
N PHE A 125 20.39 -31.39 19.69
CA PHE A 125 20.43 -31.06 21.11
C PHE A 125 19.01 -30.72 21.60
N ASP A 126 18.74 -30.99 22.88
CA ASP A 126 17.42 -30.76 23.48
C ASP A 126 17.22 -29.30 23.88
N SER A 127 18.32 -28.57 24.11
CA SER A 127 18.30 -27.15 24.51
C SER A 127 19.35 -26.30 23.80
N LEU A 128 19.11 -24.99 23.78
CA LEU A 128 20.09 -24.01 23.31
C LEU A 128 21.38 -24.06 24.15
N ASP A 129 21.27 -24.28 25.46
CA ASP A 129 22.41 -24.32 26.36
C ASP A 129 23.32 -25.52 26.08
N GLU A 130 22.75 -26.69 25.78
CA GLU A 130 23.50 -27.86 25.34
C GLU A 130 24.20 -27.61 24.00
N ALA A 131 23.49 -27.07 23.01
CA ALA A 131 24.06 -26.76 21.70
C ALA A 131 25.20 -25.72 21.82
N ASN A 132 25.05 -24.70 22.66
CA ASN A 132 26.09 -23.72 22.94
C ASN A 132 27.29 -24.32 23.68
N SER A 133 27.05 -25.22 24.62
CA SER A 133 28.12 -25.93 25.35
C SER A 133 28.91 -26.82 24.41
N PHE A 134 28.23 -27.55 23.53
CA PHE A 134 28.87 -28.32 22.47
C PHE A 134 29.67 -27.43 21.52
N LYS A 135 29.08 -26.34 21.01
CA LYS A 135 29.77 -25.37 20.14
C LYS A 135 31.05 -24.83 20.78
N LYS A 136 31.03 -24.48 22.07
CA LYS A 136 32.21 -24.01 22.82
C LYS A 136 33.29 -25.07 23.03
N SER A 137 32.94 -26.35 22.94
CA SER A 137 33.89 -27.46 23.04
C SER A 137 34.63 -27.74 21.73
N LEU A 138 34.19 -27.15 20.61
CA LEU A 138 34.85 -27.29 19.32
C LEU A 138 36.17 -26.51 19.29
N PRO A 139 37.15 -26.94 18.48
CA PRO A 139 38.43 -26.22 18.34
C PRO A 139 38.24 -24.77 17.88
N ASP A 140 39.05 -23.84 18.38
CA ASP A 140 39.01 -22.39 18.04
C ASP A 140 39.06 -22.11 16.52
N LEU A 141 39.71 -22.99 15.75
CA LEU A 141 39.74 -22.93 14.28
C LEU A 141 38.34 -23.07 13.63
N MET A 142 37.30 -23.39 14.41
CA MET A 142 35.89 -23.53 14.01
C MET A 142 35.01 -22.38 14.54
N ASP A 143 35.58 -21.19 14.78
CA ASP A 143 34.89 -19.99 15.29
C ASP A 143 33.71 -19.49 14.43
N ASN A 144 33.63 -19.95 13.17
CA ASN A 144 32.54 -19.66 12.23
C ASN A 144 31.34 -20.61 12.36
N THR A 145 31.32 -21.46 13.39
CA THR A 145 30.15 -22.28 13.72
C THR A 145 29.00 -21.42 14.26
N TYR A 146 27.78 -21.83 13.99
CA TYR A 146 26.57 -21.11 14.40
C TYR A 146 25.45 -22.08 14.81
N ILE A 147 24.53 -21.56 15.62
CA ILE A 147 23.39 -22.31 16.13
C ILE A 147 22.27 -22.29 15.10
N VAL A 148 21.63 -23.44 14.91
CA VAL A 148 20.49 -23.61 14.01
C VAL A 148 19.32 -24.22 14.77
N TYR A 149 18.10 -23.74 14.51
CA TYR A 149 16.87 -24.39 14.94
C TYR A 149 16.07 -24.91 13.75
N GLU A 150 16.14 -26.22 13.54
CA GLU A 150 15.42 -26.92 12.47
C GLU A 150 15.02 -28.30 12.99
N ASP A 151 13.77 -28.36 13.47
CA ASP A 151 13.24 -29.48 14.25
C ASP A 151 14.19 -29.88 15.40
N GLY A 152 14.60 -28.88 16.19
CA GLY A 152 15.56 -29.01 17.29
C GLY A 152 16.83 -28.20 17.11
N TRP A 153 17.61 -28.10 18.18
CA TRP A 153 18.85 -27.32 18.23
C TRP A 153 19.99 -28.09 17.58
N ARG A 154 20.77 -27.42 16.73
CA ARG A 154 21.88 -28.00 15.96
C ARG A 154 23.04 -27.00 15.89
N VAL A 155 24.24 -27.50 15.61
CA VAL A 155 25.44 -26.69 15.38
C VAL A 155 25.95 -26.92 13.97
N TRP A 156 25.98 -25.87 13.16
CA TRP A 156 26.42 -25.92 11.77
C TRP A 156 27.64 -25.03 11.52
N ILE A 157 28.33 -25.30 10.42
CA ILE A 157 29.39 -24.46 9.84
C ILE A 157 29.18 -24.43 8.32
N GLY A 158 29.57 -23.34 7.66
CA GLY A 158 29.55 -23.29 6.19
C GLY A 158 29.16 -21.94 5.63
N LEU A 159 28.15 -21.94 4.76
CA LEU A 159 27.90 -21.01 3.66
C LEU A 159 28.58 -21.39 2.34
N TYR A 160 28.64 -22.69 2.00
CA TYR A 160 29.30 -23.18 0.79
C TYR A 160 28.45 -22.91 -0.46
N SER A 161 29.10 -22.46 -1.53
CA SER A 161 28.46 -22.17 -2.82
C SER A 161 28.19 -23.43 -3.65
N SER A 162 28.91 -24.53 -3.40
CA SER A 162 28.72 -25.82 -4.08
C SER A 162 28.85 -27.02 -3.14
N TYR A 163 28.29 -28.15 -3.56
CA TYR A 163 28.48 -29.43 -2.86
C TYR A 163 29.95 -29.85 -2.82
N SER A 164 30.70 -29.58 -3.90
CA SER A 164 32.13 -29.89 -3.97
C SER A 164 32.93 -29.13 -2.90
N ASP A 165 32.61 -27.84 -2.70
CA ASP A 165 33.26 -27.04 -1.66
C ASP A 165 32.90 -27.54 -0.26
N ALA A 166 31.64 -27.95 -0.06
CA ALA A 166 31.20 -28.56 1.19
C ALA A 166 31.89 -29.91 1.46
N GLU A 167 32.08 -30.77 0.45
CA GLU A 167 32.79 -32.06 0.61
C GLU A 167 34.28 -31.88 0.94
N ALA A 168 34.93 -30.90 0.28
CA ALA A 168 36.30 -30.55 0.59
C ALA A 168 36.44 -30.06 2.05
N ALA A 169 35.55 -29.17 2.48
CA ALA A 169 35.54 -28.69 3.86
C ALA A 169 35.16 -29.78 4.86
N PHE A 170 34.21 -30.66 4.53
CA PHE A 170 33.80 -31.80 5.35
C PHE A 170 35.01 -32.68 5.69
N SER A 171 35.84 -32.99 4.69
CA SER A 171 37.04 -33.81 4.88
C SER A 171 38.04 -33.16 5.84
N ASN A 172 38.24 -31.84 5.71
CA ASN A 172 39.12 -31.07 6.59
C ASN A 172 38.58 -31.01 8.03
N ILE A 173 37.28 -30.78 8.20
CA ILE A 173 36.62 -30.75 9.51
C ILE A 173 36.69 -32.13 10.16
N LYS A 174 36.44 -33.21 9.41
CA LYS A 174 36.49 -34.58 9.96
C LYS A 174 37.88 -34.94 10.50
N ALA A 175 38.94 -34.40 9.90
CA ALA A 175 40.31 -34.57 10.40
C ALA A 175 40.56 -33.82 11.72
N LEU A 176 39.86 -32.70 11.97
CA LEU A 176 39.97 -31.92 13.20
C LEU A 176 39.13 -32.51 14.35
N ILE A 177 37.97 -33.10 14.03
CA ILE A 177 37.01 -33.62 15.02
C ILE A 177 36.56 -35.04 14.68
N SER A 178 37.47 -36.01 14.87
CA SER A 178 37.27 -37.42 14.53
C SER A 178 36.02 -38.05 15.16
N ASN A 179 35.68 -37.64 16.38
CA ASN A 179 34.62 -38.24 17.19
C ASN A 179 33.21 -37.68 16.94
N ALA A 180 33.08 -36.57 16.18
CA ALA A 180 31.78 -35.98 15.88
C ALA A 180 31.21 -36.56 14.58
N GLU A 181 29.90 -36.82 14.55
CA GLU A 181 29.19 -37.07 13.29
C GLU A 181 29.11 -35.77 12.48
N LEU A 182 29.26 -35.88 11.16
CA LEU A 182 29.16 -34.75 10.24
C LEU A 182 28.14 -35.10 9.16
N ARG A 183 27.33 -34.11 8.76
CA ARG A 183 26.34 -34.28 7.67
C ARG A 183 26.32 -33.04 6.80
N ILE A 184 26.44 -33.19 5.48
CA ILE A 184 26.24 -32.08 4.53
C ILE A 184 24.74 -31.80 4.44
N ILE A 185 24.37 -30.54 4.63
CA ILE A 185 23.01 -30.07 4.63
C ILE A 185 22.73 -29.32 3.33
N ALA A 186 21.78 -29.86 2.57
CA ALA A 186 21.31 -29.31 1.30
C ALA A 186 20.56 -27.98 1.50
N LYS A 187 20.42 -27.22 0.41
CA LYS A 187 19.58 -26.01 0.37
C LYS A 187 18.13 -26.31 0.78
N ASP A 188 17.50 -25.37 1.47
CA ASP A 188 16.08 -25.40 1.78
C ASP A 188 15.49 -24.01 1.59
N SER A 189 14.34 -23.93 0.92
CA SER A 189 13.71 -22.67 0.53
C SER A 189 13.01 -21.94 1.68
N LYS A 190 12.95 -22.51 2.90
CA LYS A 190 12.28 -21.94 4.06
C LYS A 190 13.22 -21.51 5.18
N ARG A 191 14.54 -21.68 4.99
CA ARG A 191 15.56 -21.24 5.95
C ARG A 191 15.82 -19.75 5.86
N ILE A 192 16.01 -19.16 7.04
CA ILE A 192 16.34 -17.77 7.27
C ILE A 192 17.61 -17.69 8.10
N GLN A 193 18.53 -16.84 7.68
CA GLN A 193 19.77 -16.53 8.38
C GLN A 193 19.63 -15.20 9.14
N VAL A 194 20.14 -15.16 10.36
CA VAL A 194 20.34 -13.95 11.15
C VAL A 194 21.84 -13.72 11.30
N LEU A 195 22.31 -12.58 10.83
CA LEU A 195 23.72 -12.20 10.80
C LEU A 195 23.94 -10.90 11.58
N ASN A 196 25.16 -10.69 12.05
CA ASN A 196 25.57 -9.35 12.47
C ASN A 196 25.96 -8.49 11.24
N LYS A 197 26.32 -7.23 11.48
CA LYS A 197 26.80 -6.32 10.43
C LYS A 197 28.06 -6.78 9.69
N SER A 198 28.89 -7.61 10.31
CA SER A 198 30.11 -8.12 9.69
C SER A 198 29.89 -9.39 8.85
N GLY A 199 28.63 -9.84 8.67
CA GLY A 199 28.34 -11.07 7.92
C GLY A 199 28.52 -12.37 8.69
N LYS A 200 28.81 -12.31 9.99
CA LYS A 200 28.87 -13.51 10.83
C LYS A 200 27.46 -14.00 11.09
N VAL A 201 27.18 -15.27 10.75
CA VAL A 201 25.92 -15.91 11.07
C VAL A 201 25.82 -16.08 12.59
N LEU A 202 24.81 -15.45 13.18
CA LEU A 202 24.51 -15.56 14.61
C LEU A 202 23.56 -16.73 14.87
N PHE A 203 22.57 -16.89 14.00
CA PHE A 203 21.52 -17.89 14.14
C PHE A 203 20.89 -18.22 12.79
N MET A 204 20.36 -19.43 12.64
CA MET A 204 19.55 -19.82 11.49
C MET A 204 18.33 -20.61 11.95
N TYR A 205 17.21 -20.46 11.27
CA TYR A 205 16.00 -21.23 11.58
C TYR A 205 15.20 -21.55 10.32
N ASN A 206 14.40 -22.62 10.39
CA ASN A 206 13.47 -23.02 9.33
C ASN A 206 12.03 -22.64 9.70
N THR A 207 11.33 -21.96 8.80
CA THR A 207 9.95 -21.46 8.99
C THR A 207 8.85 -22.52 8.78
N SER A 208 9.20 -23.80 8.61
CA SER A 208 8.22 -24.85 8.30
C SER A 208 7.24 -25.19 9.42
N ASN A 209 7.68 -25.12 10.68
CA ASN A 209 6.94 -25.72 11.80
C ASN A 209 6.20 -24.69 12.66
N GLU A 210 6.74 -23.48 12.78
CA GLU A 210 6.23 -22.47 13.69
C GLU A 210 6.36 -21.06 13.09
N THR A 211 5.52 -20.15 13.57
CA THR A 211 5.68 -18.72 13.28
C THR A 211 6.59 -18.10 14.32
N TYR A 212 7.74 -17.60 13.87
CA TYR A 212 8.69 -16.93 14.75
C TYR A 212 8.53 -15.42 14.68
N HIS A 213 8.71 -14.78 15.84
CA HIS A 213 8.53 -13.37 16.05
C HIS A 213 9.81 -12.77 16.59
N PHE A 214 10.30 -11.74 15.92
CA PHE A 214 11.24 -10.80 16.49
C PHE A 214 10.48 -9.76 17.31
N ARG A 215 10.88 -9.54 18.55
CA ARG A 215 10.36 -8.46 19.38
C ARG A 215 11.49 -7.76 20.14
N PRO A 216 11.33 -6.47 20.51
CA PRO A 216 12.26 -5.81 21.42
C PRO A 216 12.24 -6.50 22.78
N ILE A 217 13.38 -6.58 23.44
CA ILE A 217 13.44 -7.03 24.83
C ILE A 217 12.64 -6.03 25.69
N PRO A 218 11.62 -6.47 26.45
CA PRO A 218 10.73 -5.56 27.18
C PRO A 218 11.50 -4.63 28.14
N GLN A 219 11.21 -3.32 28.07
CA GLN A 219 11.72 -2.32 29.01
C GLN A 219 10.56 -1.68 29.77
N LYS A 220 10.77 -1.31 31.03
CA LYS A 220 9.72 -0.82 31.94
C LYS A 220 9.17 0.56 31.55
N ASP A 221 10.02 1.43 30.99
CA ASP A 221 9.72 2.87 30.84
C ASP A 221 9.83 3.39 29.40
N ASN A 222 10.11 2.53 28.42
CA ASN A 222 10.25 2.90 27.01
C ASN A 222 9.31 2.09 26.12
N PRO A 223 8.73 2.69 25.07
CA PRO A 223 7.98 1.91 24.08
C PRO A 223 8.94 0.91 23.42
N SER A 224 8.58 -0.36 23.47
CA SER A 224 9.27 -1.43 22.75
C SER A 224 9.10 -1.21 21.24
N VAL A 225 10.18 -0.75 20.58
CA VAL A 225 10.20 -0.42 19.15
C VAL A 225 11.28 -1.22 18.42
N ILE A 226 10.94 -1.73 17.24
CA ILE A 226 11.86 -2.35 16.28
C ILE A 226 12.09 -1.38 15.13
N GLN A 227 13.34 -1.10 14.79
CA GLN A 227 13.70 -0.51 13.51
C GLN A 227 13.85 -1.63 12.47
N LEU A 228 13.16 -1.51 11.35
CA LEU A 228 13.22 -2.38 10.19
C LEU A 228 13.52 -1.51 8.96
N ASP A 229 14.67 -1.73 8.32
CA ASP A 229 15.16 -0.91 7.20
C ASP A 229 15.08 0.61 7.47
N GLY A 230 15.45 1.02 8.68
CA GLY A 230 15.43 2.43 9.12
C GLY A 230 14.05 2.98 9.54
N LYS A 231 12.96 2.23 9.39
CA LYS A 231 11.62 2.63 9.87
C LYS A 231 11.30 1.96 11.20
N SER A 232 10.68 2.69 12.11
CA SER A 232 10.34 2.19 13.44
C SER A 232 8.93 1.60 13.49
N PHE A 233 8.75 0.49 14.19
CA PHE A 233 7.50 -0.24 14.36
C PHE A 233 7.30 -0.69 15.81
N ARG A 234 6.05 -0.74 16.26
CA ARG A 234 5.64 -1.34 17.53
C ARG A 234 5.37 -2.84 17.35
N GLY A 235 5.20 -3.55 18.47
CA GLY A 235 4.83 -4.95 18.48
C GLY A 235 5.98 -5.86 18.03
N THR A 236 5.67 -6.80 17.15
CA THR A 236 6.60 -7.83 16.66
C THR A 236 6.73 -7.82 15.14
N ILE A 237 7.85 -8.33 14.65
CA ILE A 237 8.09 -8.57 13.23
C ILE A 237 8.16 -10.09 13.00
N ILE A 238 7.36 -10.58 12.06
CA ILE A 238 7.40 -11.95 11.55
C ILE A 238 8.08 -11.89 10.18
N ILE A 239 9.01 -12.81 9.96
CA ILE A 239 9.67 -12.97 8.66
C ILE A 239 9.39 -14.40 8.21
N ASN A 240 8.60 -14.51 7.16
CA ASN A 240 8.26 -15.77 6.52
C ASN A 240 8.96 -15.87 5.17
N ARG A 241 9.28 -17.09 4.78
CA ARG A 241 9.74 -17.41 3.43
C ARG A 241 8.87 -18.51 2.87
N TYR A 242 8.15 -18.20 1.78
CA TYR A 242 7.35 -19.18 1.07
C TYR A 242 8.23 -19.91 0.04
N LEU A 243 7.71 -21.01 -0.52
CA LEU A 243 8.44 -21.81 -1.50
C LEU A 243 8.90 -20.92 -2.65
N ASP A 244 10.21 -20.90 -2.89
CA ASP A 244 10.89 -20.15 -3.93
C ASP A 244 10.55 -18.64 -3.95
N SER A 245 10.27 -18.07 -2.78
CA SER A 245 10.01 -16.64 -2.61
C SER A 245 11.15 -15.92 -1.87
N ASP A 246 11.15 -14.60 -2.04
CA ASP A 246 11.80 -13.67 -1.13
C ASP A 246 11.07 -13.58 0.21
N LEU A 247 11.63 -12.79 1.13
CA LEU A 247 11.08 -12.61 2.47
C LEU A 247 9.75 -11.87 2.42
N THR A 248 8.72 -12.48 3.04
CA THR A 248 7.49 -11.81 3.42
C THR A 248 7.65 -11.28 4.84
N VAL A 249 7.58 -9.96 4.99
CA VAL A 249 7.79 -9.26 6.26
C VAL A 249 6.46 -8.71 6.75
N ILE A 250 6.09 -9.10 7.97
CA ILE A 250 4.79 -8.81 8.57
C ILE A 250 5.02 -8.13 9.92
N ASN A 251 4.36 -7.01 10.17
CA ASN A 251 4.31 -6.38 11.49
C ASN A 251 3.02 -6.80 12.21
N GLN A 252 3.15 -7.47 13.36
CA GLN A 252 2.02 -7.85 14.22
C GLN A 252 2.02 -7.01 15.50
N LEU A 253 0.91 -6.32 15.76
CA LEU A 253 0.77 -5.37 16.86
C LEU A 253 -0.70 -5.23 17.29
N ASP A 254 -0.92 -4.51 18.39
CA ASP A 254 -2.28 -4.18 18.83
C ASP A 254 -3.00 -3.26 17.83
N LEU A 255 -4.30 -3.46 17.63
CA LEU A 255 -5.11 -2.72 16.67
C LEU A 255 -5.07 -1.20 16.92
N GLU A 256 -5.08 -0.79 18.19
CA GLU A 256 -4.98 0.63 18.55
C GLU A 256 -3.60 1.21 18.19
N GLU A 257 -2.53 0.44 18.40
CA GLU A 257 -1.17 0.85 18.03
C GLU A 257 -0.99 0.93 16.51
N TYR A 258 -1.65 0.04 15.76
CA TYR A 258 -1.74 0.15 14.31
C TYR A 258 -2.37 1.48 13.88
N LEU A 259 -3.45 1.89 14.54
CA LEU A 259 -4.14 3.15 14.23
C LEU A 259 -3.29 4.38 14.53
N TYR A 260 -2.35 4.31 15.48
CA TYR A 260 -1.37 5.39 15.70
C TYR A 260 -0.50 5.65 14.46
N GLY A 261 -0.25 4.62 13.65
CA GLY A 261 0.49 4.73 12.39
C GLY A 261 -0.37 5.01 11.15
N VAL A 262 -1.70 4.83 11.23
CA VAL A 262 -2.64 5.06 10.11
C VAL A 262 -3.21 6.47 10.13
N VAL A 263 -3.83 6.89 11.23
CA VAL A 263 -4.53 8.19 11.31
C VAL A 263 -3.66 9.38 10.88
N PRO A 264 -2.39 9.53 11.32
CA PRO A 264 -1.54 10.65 10.89
C PRO A 264 -1.11 10.59 9.42
N ARG A 265 -1.33 9.46 8.73
CA ARG A 265 -1.10 9.34 7.28
C ARG A 265 -2.32 9.75 6.47
N GLU A 266 -3.49 9.79 7.09
CA GLU A 266 -4.76 10.13 6.44
C GLU A 266 -5.10 11.61 6.57
N ILE A 267 -4.83 12.19 7.75
CA ILE A 267 -5.12 13.61 8.04
C ILE A 267 -3.98 14.25 8.84
N SER A 268 -3.81 15.57 8.70
CA SER A 268 -2.75 16.30 9.41
C SER A 268 -2.98 16.27 10.92
N GLY A 269 -1.91 16.11 11.71
CA GLY A 269 -1.96 16.12 13.17
C GLY A 269 -2.46 17.43 13.79
N ASP A 270 -2.41 18.54 13.06
CA ASP A 270 -2.85 19.86 13.51
C ASP A 270 -4.37 20.08 13.39
N TRP A 271 -5.10 19.11 12.81
CA TRP A 271 -6.55 19.20 12.70
C TRP A 271 -7.24 19.06 14.07
N PRO A 272 -8.45 19.63 14.24
CA PRO A 272 -9.19 19.55 15.49
C PRO A 272 -9.37 18.11 15.99
N LEU A 273 -9.27 17.92 17.31
CA LEU A 273 -9.33 16.59 17.93
C LEU A 273 -10.58 15.79 17.54
N GLU A 274 -11.74 16.43 17.37
CA GLU A 274 -12.99 15.74 17.01
C GLU A 274 -12.96 15.19 15.58
N ALA A 275 -12.24 15.83 14.65
CA ALA A 275 -12.00 15.27 13.31
C ALA A 275 -11.04 14.07 13.37
N GLN A 276 -10.01 14.15 14.23
CA GLN A 276 -9.08 13.06 14.49
C GLN A 276 -9.79 11.82 15.05
N LYS A 277 -10.71 12.03 16.00
CA LYS A 277 -11.54 10.97 16.58
C LYS A 277 -12.46 10.32 15.55
N ALA A 278 -13.09 11.13 14.70
CA ALA A 278 -13.92 10.61 13.62
C ALA A 278 -13.09 9.73 12.67
N GLN A 279 -11.90 10.21 12.27
CA GLN A 279 -10.97 9.43 11.44
C GLN A 279 -10.50 8.15 12.13
N ALA A 280 -10.22 8.17 13.44
CA ALA A 280 -9.82 6.99 14.21
C ALA A 280 -10.90 5.91 14.22
N VAL A 281 -12.16 6.27 14.52
CA VAL A 281 -13.30 5.33 14.53
C VAL A 281 -13.57 4.77 13.12
N ALA A 282 -13.52 5.62 12.09
CA ALA A 282 -13.68 5.18 10.70
C ALA A 282 -12.56 4.20 10.29
N ALA A 283 -11.31 4.55 10.58
CA ALA A 283 -10.15 3.69 10.29
C ALA A 283 -10.21 2.36 11.05
N ARG A 284 -10.61 2.36 12.33
CA ARG A 284 -10.80 1.13 13.14
C ARG A 284 -11.87 0.22 12.54
N SER A 285 -13.00 0.80 12.17
CA SER A 285 -14.12 0.06 11.58
C SER A 285 -13.73 -0.56 10.24
N TYR A 286 -13.01 0.20 9.40
CA TYR A 286 -12.44 -0.32 8.16
C TYR A 286 -11.48 -1.48 8.40
N ALA A 287 -10.53 -1.32 9.34
CA ALA A 287 -9.54 -2.34 9.64
C ALA A 287 -10.19 -3.66 10.08
N ILE A 288 -11.15 -3.60 11.01
CA ILE A 288 -11.86 -4.78 11.54
C ILE A 288 -12.60 -5.56 10.45
N VAL A 289 -13.30 -4.86 9.54
CA VAL A 289 -14.07 -5.53 8.47
C VAL A 289 -13.15 -6.13 7.39
N ASN A 290 -11.96 -5.57 7.20
CA ASN A 290 -11.01 -6.01 6.17
C ASN A 290 -9.91 -6.94 6.70
N LEU A 291 -10.02 -7.47 7.91
CA LEU A 291 -9.09 -8.48 8.41
C LEU A 291 -9.08 -9.72 7.49
N ASN A 292 -7.95 -10.43 7.44
CA ASN A 292 -7.70 -11.57 6.57
C ASN A 292 -7.81 -11.29 5.05
N ARG A 293 -7.80 -10.03 4.60
CA ARG A 293 -7.84 -9.70 3.16
C ARG A 293 -6.64 -10.23 2.39
N HIS A 294 -5.52 -10.43 3.07
CA HIS A 294 -4.29 -10.99 2.51
C HIS A 294 -3.88 -12.31 3.18
N LYS A 295 -4.87 -13.11 3.63
CA LYS A 295 -4.64 -14.39 4.32
C LYS A 295 -3.71 -15.34 3.56
N ASP A 296 -3.72 -15.30 2.23
CA ASP A 296 -2.89 -16.14 1.37
C ASP A 296 -1.39 -15.80 1.50
N TYR A 297 -1.06 -14.59 1.95
CA TYR A 297 0.29 -14.17 2.33
C TYR A 297 0.54 -14.22 3.85
N GLY A 298 -0.43 -14.67 4.65
CA GLY A 298 -0.29 -14.85 6.09
C GLY A 298 -0.54 -13.58 6.94
N PHE A 299 -1.14 -12.53 6.38
CA PHE A 299 -1.44 -11.28 7.09
C PHE A 299 -2.83 -10.71 6.77
N ASP A 300 -3.26 -9.70 7.53
CA ASP A 300 -4.60 -9.11 7.44
C ASP A 300 -4.70 -8.01 6.39
N LEU A 301 -3.90 -6.95 6.56
CA LEU A 301 -3.93 -5.72 5.78
C LEU A 301 -2.53 -5.39 5.23
N CYS A 302 -2.45 -4.67 4.11
CA CYS A 302 -1.17 -4.17 3.60
C CYS A 302 -0.91 -2.71 4.04
N SER A 303 0.36 -2.30 4.07
CA SER A 303 0.78 -0.96 4.51
C SER A 303 0.56 0.19 3.49
N THR A 304 -0.14 -0.08 2.39
CA THR A 304 -0.30 0.83 1.24
C THR A 304 -1.75 1.27 1.03
N ILE A 305 -1.97 2.17 0.08
CA ILE A 305 -3.29 2.66 -0.33
C ILE A 305 -4.29 1.56 -0.76
N HIS A 306 -3.82 0.35 -1.04
CA HIS A 306 -4.70 -0.79 -1.35
C HIS A 306 -5.54 -1.21 -0.12
N CYS A 307 -5.00 -1.02 1.08
CA CYS A 307 -5.72 -1.17 2.35
C CYS A 307 -5.83 0.18 3.06
N GLN A 308 -4.86 0.51 3.92
CA GLN A 308 -4.68 1.83 4.54
C GLN A 308 -3.19 2.11 4.63
N VAL A 309 -2.79 3.37 4.44
CA VAL A 309 -1.39 3.74 4.52
C VAL A 309 -0.94 3.62 5.97
N TYR A 310 -0.04 2.68 6.25
CA TYR A 310 0.48 2.42 7.60
C TYR A 310 1.94 2.85 7.68
N GLY A 311 2.19 3.87 8.50
CA GLY A 311 3.50 4.49 8.61
C GLY A 311 4.38 4.01 9.76
N GLY A 312 3.92 3.03 10.55
CA GLY A 312 4.62 2.56 11.75
C GLY A 312 4.75 3.61 12.85
N TYR A 313 5.59 3.31 13.84
CA TYR A 313 5.90 4.19 14.98
C TYR A 313 6.48 5.54 14.54
N SER A 314 7.25 5.57 13.46
CA SER A 314 7.87 6.80 12.92
C SER A 314 6.85 7.85 12.47
N SER A 315 5.57 7.48 12.28
CA SER A 315 4.52 8.39 11.81
C SER A 315 3.60 8.87 12.93
N GLU A 316 3.76 8.38 14.16
CA GLU A 316 2.87 8.70 15.26
C GLU A 316 2.90 10.20 15.60
N ASN A 317 1.72 10.76 15.88
CA ASN A 317 1.57 12.12 16.34
C ASN A 317 0.83 12.13 17.70
N PRO A 318 1.25 12.93 18.70
CA PRO A 318 0.60 12.94 20.00
C PRO A 318 -0.92 13.22 19.98
N ILE A 319 -1.38 14.08 19.07
CA ILE A 319 -2.80 14.46 18.94
C ILE A 319 -3.59 13.29 18.33
N THR A 320 -3.05 12.64 17.29
CA THR A 320 -3.71 11.50 16.65
C THR A 320 -3.74 10.29 17.58
N ARG A 321 -2.66 10.03 18.34
CA ARG A 321 -2.63 9.01 19.39
C ARG A 321 -3.71 9.23 20.43
N ARG A 322 -3.79 10.45 20.96
CA ARG A 322 -4.85 10.83 21.91
C ARG A 322 -6.24 10.60 21.34
N ALA A 323 -6.47 10.89 20.06
CA ALA A 323 -7.76 10.64 19.43
C ALA A 323 -8.11 9.15 19.33
N VAL A 324 -7.12 8.31 19.00
CA VAL A 324 -7.25 6.85 18.98
C VAL A 324 -7.55 6.33 20.40
N ASP A 325 -6.78 6.77 21.40
CA ASP A 325 -6.97 6.40 22.81
C ASP A 325 -8.35 6.81 23.36
N GLU A 326 -8.78 8.05 23.12
CA GLU A 326 -10.09 8.56 23.58
C GLU A 326 -11.28 7.91 22.85
N THR A 327 -11.04 7.17 21.75
CA THR A 327 -12.06 6.42 21.01
C THR A 327 -11.77 4.92 21.00
N LYS A 328 -10.95 4.44 21.93
CA LYS A 328 -10.50 3.04 21.98
C LYS A 328 -11.68 2.08 21.96
N GLY A 329 -11.64 1.14 21.03
CA GLY A 329 -12.68 0.13 20.84
C GLY A 329 -13.99 0.62 20.21
N GLU A 330 -14.20 1.93 20.03
CA GLU A 330 -15.40 2.43 19.38
C GLU A 330 -15.35 2.18 17.86
N VAL A 331 -16.45 1.65 17.34
CA VAL A 331 -16.62 1.30 15.92
C VAL A 331 -17.97 1.78 15.39
N LEU A 332 -18.08 1.92 14.07
CA LEU A 332 -19.34 2.19 13.39
C LEU A 332 -20.07 0.88 13.12
N THR A 333 -21.34 0.81 13.53
CA THR A 333 -22.21 -0.34 13.24
C THR A 333 -23.49 0.06 12.53
N TYR A 334 -23.98 -0.84 11.68
CA TYR A 334 -25.27 -0.74 10.99
C TYR A 334 -25.97 -2.10 11.11
N ASN A 335 -27.19 -2.11 11.63
CA ASN A 335 -27.94 -3.34 11.94
C ASN A 335 -27.13 -4.35 12.77
N GLY A 336 -26.40 -3.85 13.78
CA GLY A 336 -25.60 -4.66 14.72
C GLY A 336 -24.33 -5.27 14.13
N LYS A 337 -23.89 -4.84 12.94
CA LYS A 337 -22.65 -5.28 12.30
C LYS A 337 -21.71 -4.10 12.07
N VAL A 338 -20.41 -4.30 12.32
CA VAL A 338 -19.38 -3.30 11.99
C VAL A 338 -19.40 -3.02 10.49
N VAL A 339 -19.30 -1.75 10.12
CA VAL A 339 -19.36 -1.32 8.71
C VAL A 339 -17.98 -0.98 8.16
N THR A 340 -17.79 -1.20 6.86
CA THR A 340 -16.63 -0.67 6.15
C THR A 340 -16.80 0.84 5.98
N ALA A 341 -16.15 1.60 6.87
CA ALA A 341 -16.22 3.07 6.89
C ALA A 341 -15.21 3.68 5.92
N PHE A 342 -15.63 3.85 4.65
CA PHE A 342 -14.82 4.54 3.65
C PHE A 342 -14.78 6.04 3.91
N TYR A 343 -13.66 6.68 3.56
CA TYR A 343 -13.45 8.11 3.71
C TYR A 343 -12.59 8.62 2.55
N HIS A 344 -12.68 9.91 2.26
CA HIS A 344 -11.97 10.55 1.16
C HIS A 344 -11.63 12.00 1.47
N SER A 345 -10.74 12.63 0.69
CA SER A 345 -10.22 13.95 1.00
C SER A 345 -11.30 15.04 1.03
N ASN A 346 -11.94 15.33 -0.10
CA ASN A 346 -12.95 16.40 -0.21
C ASN A 346 -14.13 15.91 -1.06
N SER A 347 -15.37 16.11 -0.62
CA SER A 347 -16.55 15.65 -1.37
C SER A 347 -16.91 16.56 -2.54
N GLY A 348 -16.59 17.86 -2.46
CA GLY A 348 -16.97 18.88 -3.43
C GLY A 348 -18.40 19.42 -3.21
N GLY A 349 -18.97 19.20 -2.03
CA GLY A 349 -20.30 19.68 -1.62
C GLY A 349 -21.33 18.57 -1.37
N HIS A 350 -21.07 17.35 -1.83
CA HIS A 350 -21.98 16.21 -1.62
C HIS A 350 -21.21 14.89 -1.71
N THR A 351 -21.58 13.91 -0.89
CA THR A 351 -21.03 12.55 -0.97
C THR A 351 -21.82 11.69 -1.97
N GLU A 352 -21.49 10.42 -2.13
CA GLU A 352 -22.06 9.57 -3.17
C GLU A 352 -22.63 8.27 -2.62
N ASP A 353 -23.61 7.71 -3.33
CA ASP A 353 -24.14 6.38 -3.09
C ASP A 353 -23.11 5.30 -3.48
N SER A 354 -22.99 4.26 -2.66
CA SER A 354 -22.08 3.14 -2.90
C SER A 354 -22.15 2.53 -4.31
N GLU A 355 -23.34 2.35 -4.86
CA GLU A 355 -23.63 1.75 -6.17
C GLU A 355 -23.32 2.68 -7.36
N SER A 356 -23.14 3.97 -7.10
CA SER A 356 -22.67 4.93 -8.10
C SER A 356 -21.15 4.87 -8.25
N VAL A 357 -20.44 4.37 -7.24
CA VAL A 357 -18.96 4.21 -7.29
C VAL A 357 -18.56 2.75 -7.52
N TRP A 358 -19.30 1.81 -6.94
CA TRP A 358 -19.13 0.36 -7.05
C TRP A 358 -20.42 -0.30 -7.51
N SER A 359 -20.56 -1.63 -7.40
CA SER A 359 -21.76 -2.34 -7.85
C SER A 359 -22.76 -2.63 -6.73
N ASN A 360 -22.30 -2.67 -5.48
CA ASN A 360 -23.14 -3.08 -4.34
C ASN A 360 -23.73 -1.85 -3.64
N SER A 361 -25.03 -1.92 -3.34
CA SER A 361 -25.74 -0.92 -2.56
C SER A 361 -25.56 -1.21 -1.06
N LEU A 362 -25.10 -0.22 -0.30
CA LEU A 362 -24.83 -0.31 1.14
C LEU A 362 -25.71 0.72 1.86
N GLY A 363 -26.58 0.24 2.76
CA GLY A 363 -27.59 1.05 3.45
C GLY A 363 -27.04 2.27 4.19
N TYR A 364 -25.79 2.21 4.65
CA TYR A 364 -25.11 3.24 5.42
C TYR A 364 -24.18 4.16 4.60
N LEU A 365 -23.96 3.88 3.30
CA LEU A 365 -23.17 4.73 2.39
C LEU A 365 -24.10 5.36 1.35
N ARG A 366 -24.81 6.39 1.81
CA ARG A 366 -25.73 7.18 0.99
C ARG A 366 -25.18 8.57 0.81
N GLY A 367 -25.38 9.13 -0.38
CA GLY A 367 -25.02 10.51 -0.64
C GLY A 367 -25.77 11.45 0.30
N VAL A 368 -25.00 12.27 1.01
CA VAL A 368 -25.46 13.36 1.88
C VAL A 368 -24.83 14.68 1.45
N GLU A 369 -25.57 15.76 1.64
CA GLU A 369 -25.09 17.13 1.51
C GLU A 369 -23.89 17.37 2.45
N ASP A 370 -22.84 18.01 1.93
CA ASP A 370 -21.60 18.27 2.66
C ASP A 370 -21.12 19.71 2.40
N PRO A 371 -21.87 20.72 2.88
CA PRO A 371 -21.52 22.13 2.70
C PRO A 371 -20.19 22.49 3.37
N TYR A 372 -19.78 21.72 4.38
CA TYR A 372 -18.54 21.90 5.14
C TYR A 372 -17.28 21.63 4.31
N SER A 373 -17.39 20.88 3.21
CA SER A 373 -16.27 20.63 2.29
C SER A 373 -15.99 21.78 1.32
N ILE A 374 -16.95 22.70 1.14
CA ILE A 374 -16.86 23.81 0.19
C ILE A 374 -15.90 24.89 0.72
N GLY A 375 -15.01 25.39 -0.13
CA GLY A 375 -13.99 26.37 0.23
C GLY A 375 -12.74 25.77 0.88
N GLU A 376 -12.78 24.50 1.28
CA GLU A 376 -11.60 23.76 1.74
C GLU A 376 -10.75 23.29 0.54
N PRO A 377 -9.46 22.95 0.74
CA PRO A 377 -8.59 22.52 -0.35
C PRO A 377 -9.18 21.41 -1.22
N ASN A 378 -9.10 21.62 -2.54
CA ASN A 378 -9.57 20.70 -3.58
C ASN A 378 -11.09 20.53 -3.66
N ASP A 379 -11.87 21.43 -3.07
CA ASP A 379 -13.30 21.55 -3.33
C ASP A 379 -13.61 21.74 -4.83
N LYS A 380 -12.71 22.39 -5.56
CA LYS A 380 -12.73 22.62 -7.00
C LYS A 380 -11.34 22.35 -7.60
N TRP A 381 -11.31 21.89 -8.85
CA TRP A 381 -10.07 21.67 -9.60
C TRP A 381 -10.29 21.81 -11.10
N THR A 382 -9.22 22.10 -11.83
CA THR A 382 -9.20 22.14 -13.29
C THR A 382 -7.99 21.39 -13.83
N LYS A 383 -8.16 20.70 -14.95
CA LYS A 383 -7.06 20.05 -15.68
C LYS A 383 -7.27 20.24 -17.17
N VAL A 384 -6.24 20.73 -17.87
CA VAL A 384 -6.24 20.82 -19.33
C VAL A 384 -5.42 19.68 -19.88
N TYR A 385 -5.95 19.01 -20.90
CA TYR A 385 -5.25 18.03 -21.72
C TYR A 385 -5.28 18.45 -23.18
N THR A 386 -4.19 18.23 -23.91
CA THR A 386 -4.25 18.24 -25.38
C THR A 386 -4.87 16.94 -25.88
N ARG A 387 -5.35 16.92 -27.13
CA ARG A 387 -5.83 15.70 -27.80
C ARG A 387 -4.78 14.59 -27.71
N GLU A 388 -3.53 14.90 -28.05
CA GLU A 388 -2.42 13.95 -28.10
C GLU A 388 -2.16 13.33 -26.72
N GLN A 389 -2.25 14.13 -25.65
CA GLN A 389 -2.09 13.61 -24.29
C GLN A 389 -3.18 12.60 -23.93
N ILE A 390 -4.43 12.85 -24.33
CA ILE A 390 -5.53 11.91 -24.10
C ILE A 390 -5.31 10.63 -24.92
N GLU A 391 -4.92 10.76 -26.19
CA GLU A 391 -4.62 9.64 -27.07
C GLU A 391 -3.49 8.76 -26.51
N GLU A 392 -2.42 9.36 -26.00
CA GLU A 392 -1.28 8.66 -25.39
C GLU A 392 -1.66 7.95 -24.08
N ILE A 393 -2.42 8.62 -23.21
CA ILE A 393 -2.94 8.02 -21.97
C ILE A 393 -3.81 6.80 -22.31
N LEU A 394 -4.70 6.91 -23.29
CA LEU A 394 -5.53 5.78 -23.72
C LEU A 394 -4.70 4.67 -24.36
N ALA A 395 -3.76 5.00 -25.25
CA ALA A 395 -2.95 4.01 -25.97
C ALA A 395 -2.02 3.23 -25.03
N SER A 396 -1.35 3.89 -24.08
CA SER A 396 -0.48 3.26 -23.09
C SER A 396 -1.22 2.29 -22.16
N ASN A 397 -2.54 2.46 -22.02
CA ASN A 397 -3.43 1.56 -21.27
C ASN A 397 -4.15 0.54 -22.16
N GLY A 398 -3.76 0.38 -23.44
CA GLY A 398 -4.38 -0.59 -24.35
C GLY A 398 -5.76 -0.18 -24.88
N LEU A 399 -6.12 1.10 -24.75
CA LEU A 399 -7.42 1.68 -25.07
C LEU A 399 -7.34 2.67 -26.24
N SER A 400 -6.42 2.47 -27.18
CA SER A 400 -6.26 3.37 -28.33
C SER A 400 -7.56 3.50 -29.13
N VAL A 401 -7.95 4.74 -29.43
CA VAL A 401 -9.09 5.11 -30.29
C VAL A 401 -8.66 5.65 -31.65
N GLY A 402 -7.36 5.63 -31.96
CA GLY A 402 -6.82 6.38 -33.10
C GLY A 402 -6.84 7.88 -32.81
N ARG A 403 -7.19 8.69 -33.81
CA ARG A 403 -7.32 10.14 -33.64
C ARG A 403 -8.59 10.43 -32.86
N LEU A 404 -8.50 11.10 -31.72
CA LEU A 404 -9.63 11.43 -30.87
C LEU A 404 -10.48 12.54 -31.52
N GLU A 405 -11.74 12.20 -31.77
CA GLU A 405 -12.73 13.05 -32.44
C GLU A 405 -13.66 13.72 -31.44
N ASN A 406 -14.09 13.01 -30.39
CA ASN A 406 -15.00 13.54 -29.39
C ASN A 406 -14.87 12.82 -28.03
N ILE A 407 -15.27 13.50 -26.95
CA ILE A 407 -15.43 12.93 -25.61
C ILE A 407 -16.82 13.30 -25.09
N THR A 408 -17.59 12.32 -24.66
CA THR A 408 -18.95 12.55 -24.14
C THR A 408 -19.13 11.91 -22.78
N VAL A 409 -19.64 12.69 -21.83
CA VAL A 409 -20.19 12.16 -20.57
C VAL A 409 -21.59 11.64 -20.88
N GLU A 410 -21.75 10.32 -20.90
CA GLU A 410 -23.04 9.69 -21.25
C GLU A 410 -23.95 9.48 -20.04
N GLU A 411 -23.37 9.26 -18.86
CA GLU A 411 -24.14 8.91 -17.66
C GLU A 411 -23.57 9.59 -16.41
N ARG A 412 -24.48 10.10 -15.57
CA ARG A 412 -24.19 10.65 -14.26
C ARG A 412 -25.05 9.98 -13.19
N SER A 413 -24.51 9.91 -11.98
CA SER A 413 -25.27 9.50 -10.81
C SER A 413 -26.35 10.53 -10.48
N LYS A 414 -27.29 10.16 -9.61
CA LYS A 414 -28.28 11.09 -9.07
C LYS A 414 -27.64 12.31 -8.37
N ASN A 415 -26.41 12.16 -7.87
CA ASN A 415 -25.64 13.19 -7.17
C ASN A 415 -24.63 13.91 -8.09
N GLY A 416 -24.66 13.65 -9.40
CA GLY A 416 -23.94 14.42 -10.41
C GLY A 416 -22.53 13.92 -10.78
N ARG A 417 -22.02 12.86 -10.16
CA ARG A 417 -20.74 12.25 -10.54
C ARG A 417 -20.85 11.48 -11.85
N VAL A 418 -19.83 11.58 -12.70
CA VAL A 418 -19.73 10.86 -13.97
C VAL A 418 -19.62 9.36 -13.68
N LEU A 419 -20.57 8.59 -14.23
CA LEU A 419 -20.57 7.13 -14.21
C LEU A 419 -19.95 6.56 -15.47
N LYS A 420 -20.14 7.21 -16.61
CA LYS A 420 -19.70 6.73 -17.91
C LYS A 420 -19.23 7.88 -18.81
N VAL A 421 -18.03 7.73 -19.36
CA VAL A 421 -17.47 8.61 -20.39
C VAL A 421 -17.04 7.79 -21.60
N VAL A 422 -17.38 8.27 -22.79
CA VAL A 422 -17.03 7.63 -24.07
C VAL A 422 -16.09 8.53 -24.85
N PHE A 423 -14.98 7.94 -25.29
CA PHE A 423 -13.98 8.53 -26.16
C PHE A 423 -14.18 7.98 -27.57
N TYR A 424 -14.54 8.85 -28.52
CA TYR A 424 -14.73 8.49 -29.93
C TYR A 424 -13.48 8.87 -30.71
N GLY A 425 -12.99 7.96 -31.53
CA GLY A 425 -11.89 8.26 -32.44
C GLY A 425 -11.96 7.46 -33.73
N SER A 426 -11.02 7.77 -34.62
CA SER A 426 -11.00 7.26 -35.99
C SER A 426 -10.84 5.74 -36.12
N LYS A 427 -10.43 5.04 -35.06
CA LYS A 427 -10.31 3.56 -35.01
C LYS A 427 -11.40 2.90 -34.15
N GLY A 428 -12.41 3.65 -33.73
CA GLY A 428 -13.49 3.20 -32.87
C GLY A 428 -13.51 3.94 -31.52
N ASN A 429 -14.30 3.41 -30.60
CA ASN A 429 -14.69 4.08 -29.38
C ASN A 429 -14.28 3.25 -28.16
N LYS A 430 -13.95 3.94 -27.06
CA LYS A 430 -13.66 3.32 -25.77
C LYS A 430 -14.48 3.97 -24.68
N THR A 431 -14.98 3.15 -23.78
CA THR A 431 -15.78 3.56 -22.63
C THR A 431 -14.96 3.38 -21.37
N LEU A 432 -14.94 4.40 -20.52
CA LEU A 432 -14.44 4.30 -19.16
C LEU A 432 -15.59 4.52 -18.17
N GLU A 433 -15.68 3.65 -17.17
CA GLU A 433 -16.74 3.68 -16.17
C GLU A 433 -16.20 3.95 -14.77
N LYS A 434 -16.92 4.78 -14.01
CA LYS A 434 -16.70 5.03 -12.59
C LYS A 434 -15.23 5.28 -12.24
N GLY A 435 -14.64 4.43 -11.40
CA GLY A 435 -13.25 4.54 -10.95
C GLY A 435 -12.20 4.37 -12.04
N GLN A 436 -12.51 3.71 -13.17
CA GLN A 436 -11.57 3.49 -14.27
C GLN A 436 -11.05 4.81 -14.84
N ILE A 437 -11.91 5.83 -14.88
CA ILE A 437 -11.57 7.17 -15.37
C ILE A 437 -10.37 7.74 -14.60
N ARG A 438 -10.44 7.69 -13.26
CA ARG A 438 -9.36 8.21 -12.41
C ARG A 438 -8.12 7.32 -12.42
N ASN A 439 -8.30 6.01 -12.52
CA ASN A 439 -7.21 5.06 -12.60
C ASN A 439 -6.34 5.35 -13.84
N ILE A 440 -6.98 5.52 -15.01
CA ILE A 440 -6.29 5.74 -16.29
C ILE A 440 -5.65 7.13 -16.38
N PHE A 441 -6.36 8.18 -15.96
CA PHE A 441 -5.85 9.56 -16.08
C PHE A 441 -4.97 10.00 -14.88
N GLY A 442 -4.91 9.17 -13.83
CA GLY A 442 -4.18 9.42 -12.60
C GLY A 442 -4.97 10.22 -11.57
N TYR A 443 -4.95 9.74 -10.32
CA TYR A 443 -5.73 10.28 -9.20
C TYR A 443 -5.42 11.73 -8.80
N ASN A 444 -4.26 12.27 -9.19
CA ASN A 444 -3.86 13.67 -8.96
C ASN A 444 -4.31 14.60 -10.09
N ASN A 445 -4.52 14.09 -11.30
CA ASN A 445 -4.95 14.89 -12.44
C ASN A 445 -6.48 14.95 -12.52
N ILE A 446 -7.14 13.79 -12.40
CA ILE A 446 -8.59 13.67 -12.28
C ILE A 446 -8.88 13.31 -10.82
N LYS A 447 -9.04 14.36 -10.01
CA LYS A 447 -9.14 14.24 -8.54
C LYS A 447 -10.43 13.54 -8.09
N SER A 448 -11.50 13.63 -8.87
CA SER A 448 -12.79 12.98 -8.60
C SER A 448 -13.48 12.61 -9.91
N THR A 449 -14.54 11.79 -9.83
CA THR A 449 -15.46 11.58 -10.96
C THR A 449 -16.50 12.70 -11.07
N TRP A 450 -16.41 13.74 -10.25
CA TRP A 450 -17.32 14.89 -10.34
C TRP A 450 -16.70 15.98 -11.20
N PHE A 451 -16.86 15.87 -12.51
CA PHE A 451 -16.35 16.86 -13.45
C PHE A 451 -17.26 17.04 -14.66
N ASP A 452 -17.01 18.15 -15.36
CA ASP A 452 -17.49 18.46 -16.69
C ASP A 452 -16.28 18.56 -17.63
N ILE A 453 -16.49 18.22 -18.90
CA ILE A 453 -15.48 18.34 -19.96
C ILE A 453 -15.98 19.42 -20.93
N MET A 454 -15.12 20.38 -21.23
CA MET A 454 -15.34 21.37 -22.27
C MET A 454 -14.27 21.23 -23.34
N SER A 455 -14.69 21.21 -24.60
CA SER A 455 -13.79 21.32 -25.75
C SER A 455 -13.96 22.67 -26.43
N ASN A 456 -13.02 23.07 -27.28
CA ASN A 456 -13.12 24.32 -28.02
C ASN A 456 -14.21 24.29 -29.11
N ALA A 457 -14.72 23.10 -29.45
CA ALA A 457 -15.90 22.93 -30.28
C ALA A 457 -17.20 23.21 -29.51
N ASP A 458 -17.16 23.26 -28.17
CA ASP A 458 -18.30 23.51 -27.29
C ASP A 458 -18.33 24.97 -26.80
N SER A 459 -18.46 25.94 -27.72
CA SER A 459 -18.83 27.31 -27.33
C SER A 459 -20.35 27.44 -27.34
N THR A 460 -20.97 27.61 -26.17
CA THR A 460 -22.39 28.00 -26.06
C THR A 460 -22.53 29.52 -26.11
N VAL A 461 -23.28 30.04 -27.07
CA VAL A 461 -23.66 31.46 -27.13
C VAL A 461 -25.11 31.59 -26.68
N LYS A 462 -25.39 32.50 -25.74
CA LYS A 462 -26.76 32.91 -25.42
C LYS A 462 -27.16 34.00 -26.39
N VAL A 463 -28.10 33.70 -27.29
CA VAL A 463 -28.60 34.66 -28.28
C VAL A 463 -29.90 35.26 -27.74
N LEU A 464 -29.92 36.59 -27.59
CA LEU A 464 -31.16 37.34 -27.44
C LEU A 464 -31.61 37.82 -28.83
N SER A 465 -32.71 37.28 -29.31
CA SER A 465 -33.44 37.76 -30.50
C SER A 465 -34.21 39.06 -30.21
N ASP A 466 -34.75 39.19 -29.00
CA ASP A 466 -35.53 40.32 -28.49
C ASP A 466 -35.21 40.52 -27.00
N LEU A 467 -35.14 41.78 -26.55
CA LEU A 467 -34.89 42.16 -25.15
C LEU A 467 -36.00 41.69 -24.18
N ASN A 468 -37.16 41.27 -24.70
CA ASN A 468 -38.27 40.75 -23.91
C ASN A 468 -38.36 39.21 -23.87
N GLU A 469 -37.46 38.48 -24.56
CA GLU A 469 -37.44 37.02 -24.58
C GLU A 469 -36.33 36.43 -23.68
N LEU A 470 -36.57 35.24 -23.14
CA LEU A 470 -35.54 34.49 -22.43
C LEU A 470 -34.44 34.08 -23.42
N PRO A 471 -33.15 34.25 -23.07
CA PRO A 471 -32.04 33.93 -23.98
C PRO A 471 -32.09 32.46 -24.40
N GLN A 472 -31.96 32.20 -25.71
CA GLN A 472 -31.83 30.82 -26.20
C GLN A 472 -30.36 30.39 -26.16
N GLU A 473 -30.11 29.18 -25.65
CA GLU A 473 -28.78 28.58 -25.63
C GLU A 473 -28.51 27.85 -26.95
N ILE A 474 -27.52 28.33 -27.70
CA ILE A 474 -27.12 27.73 -28.97
C ILE A 474 -25.67 27.24 -28.85
N ARG A 475 -25.46 25.95 -29.19
CA ARG A 475 -24.12 25.35 -29.31
C ARG A 475 -23.55 25.70 -30.67
N THR A 476 -22.40 26.38 -30.70
CA THR A 476 -21.78 26.84 -31.95
C THR A 476 -20.37 26.27 -32.11
N VAL A 477 -20.09 25.78 -33.32
CA VAL A 477 -18.75 25.43 -33.80
C VAL A 477 -18.33 26.52 -34.79
N ASN A 478 -17.26 27.26 -34.48
CA ASN A 478 -16.75 28.46 -35.19
C ASN A 478 -17.59 29.75 -34.98
N LYS A 479 -16.90 30.87 -34.70
CA LYS A 479 -17.51 32.10 -34.15
C LYS A 479 -17.57 33.20 -35.19
N TYR A 480 -18.67 33.30 -35.94
CA TYR A 480 -18.93 34.42 -36.84
C TYR A 480 -20.23 35.13 -36.45
N ILE A 481 -20.17 36.45 -36.28
CA ILE A 481 -21.39 37.29 -36.24
C ILE A 481 -21.55 38.03 -37.56
N ILE A 482 -22.79 38.12 -38.03
CA ILE A 482 -23.14 38.92 -39.20
C ILE A 482 -23.60 40.27 -38.67
N THR A 483 -22.82 41.31 -38.97
CA THR A 483 -23.17 42.71 -38.66
C THR A 483 -23.55 43.43 -39.94
N ALA A 484 -24.10 44.64 -39.82
CA ALA A 484 -24.32 45.52 -40.96
C ALA A 484 -23.01 45.86 -41.72
N GLU A 485 -21.84 45.63 -41.10
CA GLU A 485 -20.51 45.85 -41.66
C GLU A 485 -19.88 44.58 -42.26
N GLY A 486 -20.63 43.46 -42.27
CA GLY A 486 -20.16 42.16 -42.75
C GLY A 486 -19.95 41.12 -41.65
N ILE A 487 -19.37 39.99 -42.05
CA ILE A 487 -19.09 38.85 -41.18
C ILE A 487 -17.82 39.14 -40.38
N LYS A 488 -17.91 39.16 -39.05
CA LYS A 488 -16.77 39.36 -38.14
C LYS A 488 -16.59 38.16 -37.22
N GLU A 489 -15.34 37.77 -36.99
CA GLU A 489 -14.97 36.74 -36.01
C GLU A 489 -14.91 37.34 -34.59
N ILE A 490 -15.43 36.63 -33.59
CA ILE A 490 -15.42 37.09 -32.18
C ILE A 490 -14.53 36.22 -31.31
N GLU A 491 -13.59 36.85 -30.59
CA GLU A 491 -12.96 36.27 -29.40
C GLU A 491 -13.80 36.55 -28.15
N LEU A 492 -14.46 35.52 -27.62
CA LEU A 492 -15.15 35.60 -26.32
C LEU A 492 -14.12 35.43 -25.19
N GLN A 493 -13.91 36.48 -24.39
CA GLN A 493 -13.17 36.38 -23.12
C GLN A 493 -14.15 36.03 -21.98
N ASN A 494 -14.13 34.79 -21.51
CA ASN A 494 -14.98 34.35 -20.40
C ASN A 494 -14.43 34.89 -19.06
N LYS A 495 -15.06 35.95 -18.55
CA LYS A 495 -14.83 36.49 -17.21
C LYS A 495 -16.07 36.24 -16.34
N TYR A 496 -15.88 35.87 -15.08
CA TYR A 496 -16.97 35.85 -14.09
C TYR A 496 -16.54 36.60 -12.82
N MET A 497 -17.54 37.18 -12.15
CA MET A 497 -17.41 37.79 -10.83
C MET A 497 -17.68 36.75 -9.74
N ASP A 498 -16.74 36.58 -8.82
CA ASP A 498 -16.95 35.86 -7.57
C ASP A 498 -17.26 36.88 -6.44
N ASN A 499 -18.36 36.65 -5.73
CA ASN A 499 -18.80 37.36 -4.52
C ASN A 499 -18.54 38.89 -4.53
N GLY A 500 -18.96 39.54 -5.61
CA GLY A 500 -19.05 41.01 -5.71
C GLY A 500 -17.73 41.79 -5.77
N ASN A 501 -16.54 41.17 -5.77
CA ASN A 501 -15.29 41.97 -5.80
C ASN A 501 -14.03 41.32 -6.39
N LYS A 502 -14.07 40.08 -6.93
CA LYS A 502 -12.90 39.52 -7.64
C LYS A 502 -13.29 38.88 -8.98
N MET A 503 -12.63 39.35 -10.03
CA MET A 503 -12.67 38.76 -11.37
C MET A 503 -11.69 37.58 -11.40
N LYS A 504 -12.18 36.36 -11.65
CA LYS A 504 -11.32 35.18 -11.85
C LYS A 504 -11.35 34.76 -13.31
N VAL A 505 -10.17 34.69 -13.92
CA VAL A 505 -10.00 34.20 -15.30
C VAL A 505 -9.97 32.68 -15.25
N ILE A 506 -10.92 32.01 -15.92
CA ILE A 506 -10.75 30.58 -16.22
C ILE A 506 -9.77 30.47 -17.38
N PRO A 507 -8.70 29.64 -17.26
CA PRO A 507 -7.87 29.33 -18.40
C PRO A 507 -8.74 28.68 -19.46
N THR A 508 -9.04 29.44 -20.51
CA THR A 508 -9.70 28.91 -21.71
C THR A 508 -8.62 28.19 -22.50
N PRO A 509 -8.90 27.01 -23.07
CA PRO A 509 -7.91 26.34 -23.90
C PRO A 509 -7.60 27.22 -25.12
N THR A 510 -6.34 27.64 -25.28
CA THR A 510 -5.91 28.64 -26.27
C THR A 510 -5.52 28.05 -27.62
N GLY A 511 -5.82 26.77 -27.87
CA GLY A 511 -5.56 26.10 -29.16
C GLY A 511 -6.60 25.02 -29.47
N SER A 512 -7.00 24.88 -30.74
CA SER A 512 -8.14 24.10 -31.28
C SER A 512 -8.24 22.61 -30.90
N ASP A 513 -7.29 22.08 -30.12
CA ASP A 513 -7.11 20.66 -29.80
C ASP A 513 -6.90 20.41 -28.30
N GLN A 514 -7.60 21.16 -27.43
CA GLN A 514 -7.51 21.03 -25.99
C GLN A 514 -8.88 20.77 -25.33
N TYR A 515 -8.84 20.02 -24.23
CA TYR A 515 -9.99 19.66 -23.39
C TYR A 515 -9.77 20.16 -21.97
N LEU A 516 -10.71 20.98 -21.48
CA LEU A 516 -10.74 21.47 -20.11
C LEU A 516 -11.66 20.59 -19.27
N PHE A 517 -11.09 19.91 -18.30
CA PHE A 517 -11.82 19.23 -17.24
C PHE A 517 -11.96 20.20 -16.07
N THR A 518 -13.20 20.49 -15.67
CA THR A 518 -13.51 21.26 -14.46
C THR A 518 -14.26 20.37 -13.51
N GLY A 519 -13.73 20.15 -12.31
CA GLY A 519 -14.34 19.25 -11.35
C GLY A 519 -14.36 19.76 -9.92
N LYS A 520 -15.01 18.97 -9.08
CA LYS A 520 -15.24 19.24 -7.66
C LYS A 520 -14.78 18.08 -6.79
N GLY A 521 -14.26 18.40 -5.61
CA GLY A 521 -13.80 17.42 -4.64
C GLY A 521 -12.57 16.61 -5.07
N TRP A 522 -12.09 15.78 -4.15
CA TRP A 522 -11.00 14.84 -4.35
C TRP A 522 -11.30 13.53 -3.63
N GLY A 523 -11.43 12.47 -4.43
CA GLY A 523 -11.58 11.10 -3.97
C GLY A 523 -12.80 10.42 -4.57
N HIS A 524 -13.09 9.22 -4.06
CA HIS A 524 -14.19 8.40 -4.54
C HIS A 524 -15.57 8.96 -4.12
N GLY A 525 -15.64 9.81 -3.09
CA GLY A 525 -16.88 10.47 -2.68
C GLY A 525 -17.75 9.66 -1.72
N LEU A 526 -17.29 8.50 -1.24
CA LEU A 526 -18.07 7.63 -0.35
C LEU A 526 -17.74 7.92 1.11
N GLY A 527 -18.77 7.91 1.95
CA GLY A 527 -18.66 8.09 3.39
C GLY A 527 -18.06 9.45 3.75
N MET A 528 -17.21 9.47 4.77
CA MET A 528 -16.74 10.72 5.37
C MET A 528 -15.80 11.52 4.46
N SER A 529 -16.12 12.80 4.23
CA SER A 529 -15.15 13.77 3.72
C SER A 529 -14.23 14.22 4.84
N GLN A 530 -12.91 14.10 4.65
CA GLN A 530 -11.92 14.51 5.64
C GLN A 530 -11.94 16.03 5.86
N TRP A 531 -11.94 16.82 4.79
CA TRP A 531 -12.05 18.28 4.89
C TRP A 531 -13.39 18.73 5.48
N GLY A 532 -14.50 18.09 5.09
CA GLY A 532 -15.80 18.36 5.71
C GLY A 532 -15.82 18.01 7.21
N ALA A 533 -15.25 16.87 7.62
CA ALA A 533 -15.11 16.49 9.02
C ALA A 533 -14.24 17.49 9.83
N LYS A 534 -13.14 17.98 9.26
CA LYS A 534 -12.33 19.06 9.86
C LYS A 534 -13.19 20.29 10.09
N LYS A 535 -13.90 20.76 9.07
CA LYS A 535 -14.69 21.99 9.14
C LYS A 535 -15.86 21.85 10.14
N MET A 536 -16.55 20.71 10.15
CA MET A 536 -17.53 20.41 11.19
C MET A 536 -16.91 20.45 12.60
N ALA A 537 -15.72 19.89 12.78
CA ALA A 537 -15.05 19.95 14.08
C ALA A 537 -14.66 21.38 14.48
N GLU A 538 -14.25 22.22 13.53
CA GLU A 538 -13.99 23.67 13.77
C GLU A 538 -15.27 24.43 14.16
N GLU A 539 -16.43 24.01 13.64
CA GLU A 539 -17.75 24.55 14.00
C GLU A 539 -18.32 23.96 15.30
N GLY A 540 -17.56 23.10 15.99
CA GLY A 540 -17.88 22.59 17.32
C GLY A 540 -18.64 21.26 17.35
N PHE A 541 -18.88 20.63 16.19
CA PHE A 541 -19.49 19.30 16.12
C PHE A 541 -18.57 18.25 16.74
N LYS A 542 -19.17 17.31 17.47
CA LYS A 542 -18.46 16.16 18.06
C LYS A 542 -18.30 15.03 17.05
N TYR A 543 -17.26 14.21 17.22
CA TYR A 543 -16.94 13.13 16.30
C TYR A 543 -18.12 12.17 16.04
N LYS A 544 -18.94 11.87 17.05
CA LYS A 544 -20.16 11.05 16.85
C LYS A 544 -21.14 11.71 15.88
N GLN A 545 -21.33 13.03 15.98
CA GLN A 545 -22.21 13.79 15.07
C GLN A 545 -21.63 13.82 13.65
N ILE A 546 -20.32 14.03 13.53
CA ILE A 546 -19.59 13.98 12.24
C ILE A 546 -19.80 12.63 11.57
N LEU A 547 -19.57 11.53 12.30
CA LEU A 547 -19.70 10.18 11.75
C LEU A 547 -21.15 9.87 11.35
N THR A 548 -22.14 10.15 12.21
CA THR A 548 -23.54 9.88 11.89
C THR A 548 -24.10 10.77 10.78
N HIS A 549 -23.47 11.90 10.49
CA HIS A 549 -23.78 12.73 9.32
C HIS A 549 -23.38 12.01 8.02
N TYR A 550 -22.16 11.47 7.95
CA TYR A 550 -21.63 10.82 6.74
C TYR A 550 -22.02 9.36 6.56
N TYR A 551 -22.35 8.65 7.65
CA TYR A 551 -22.70 7.23 7.63
C TYR A 551 -24.16 7.05 8.08
N THR A 552 -25.08 7.05 7.12
CA THR A 552 -26.53 7.11 7.37
C THR A 552 -27.03 5.93 8.19
N GLY A 553 -27.73 6.21 9.29
CA GLY A 553 -28.36 5.17 10.14
C GLY A 553 -27.37 4.29 10.92
N THR A 554 -26.09 4.68 10.97
CA THR A 554 -25.10 3.98 11.80
C THR A 554 -25.17 4.41 13.26
N LYS A 555 -24.59 3.59 14.13
CA LYS A 555 -24.32 3.88 15.53
C LYS A 555 -22.82 3.79 15.79
N ILE A 556 -22.38 4.45 16.87
CA ILE A 556 -21.05 4.26 17.44
C ILE A 556 -21.25 3.36 18.65
N GLU A 557 -20.64 2.18 18.64
CA GLU A 557 -20.76 1.14 19.67
C GLU A 557 -19.39 0.74 20.23
#